data_AF-A0A925ZTR4-F1
#
_entry.id   AF-A0A925ZTR4-F1
#
_cell.length_a   1.000
_cell.length_b   1.000
_cell.length_c   1.000
_cell.angle_alpha   90.00
_cell.angle_beta   90.00
_cell.angle_gamma   90.00
#
_symmetry.space_group_name_H-M   'P 1'
#
loop_
_entity.id
_entity.type
_entity.pdbx_description
1 polymer ?
#
loop_
_entity_poly.entity_id
_entity_poly.type
_entity_poly.pdbx_seq_one_letter_code
_entity_poly.pdbx_strand_id
1 'polypeptide(L)' 'MRLAIIGAGVAGLAAARALRANRPDIAVTLFEKSRG' A
#
# COMPACT_ATOMS: atom_id res chain seq x y z
N MET A 1 -5.92 11.04 6.87
CA MET A 1 -4.80 10.24 7.40
C MET A 1 -3.94 9.73 6.25
N ARG A 2 -2.61 9.66 6.40
CA ARG A 2 -1.70 9.12 5.36
C ARG A 2 -1.05 7.83 5.88
N LEU A 3 -1.03 6.79 5.05
CA LEU A 3 -0.51 5.48 5.41
C LEU A 3 0.52 5.01 4.37
N ALA A 4 1.70 4.61 4.84
CA ALA A 4 2.73 4.00 4.03
C ALA A 4 2.68 2.47 4.17
N ILE A 5 2.83 1.76 3.05
CA ILE A 5 3.03 0.31 3.01
C ILE A 5 4.44 0.08 2.43
N ILE A 6 5.29 -0.63 3.17
CA ILE A 6 6.66 -0.95 2.75
C ILE A 6 6.70 -2.40 2.24
N GLY A 7 7.14 -2.57 0.99
CA GLY A 7 7.10 -3.81 0.23
C GLY A 7 5.88 -3.88 -0.70
N ALA A 8 6.11 -3.95 -2.00
CA ALA A 8 5.11 -4.16 -3.06
C ALA A 8 5.06 -5.62 -3.54
N GLY A 9 5.43 -6.56 -2.67
CA GLY A 9 5.11 -7.98 -2.85
C GLY A 9 3.61 -8.26 -2.70
N VAL A 10 3.24 -9.55 -2.76
CA VAL A 10 1.84 -10.01 -2.73
C VAL A 10 1.06 -9.45 -1.54
N ALA A 11 1.63 -9.48 -0.34
CA ALA A 11 0.97 -8.99 0.87
C ALA A 11 0.73 -7.47 0.84
N GLY A 12 1.72 -6.68 0.39
CA GLY A 12 1.61 -5.23 0.33
C GLY A 12 0.56 -4.76 -0.68
N LEU A 13 0.51 -5.41 -1.85
CA LEU A 13 -0.51 -5.16 -2.87
C LEU A 13 -1.92 -5.56 -2.39
N ALA A 14 -2.05 -6.72 -1.73
CA ALA A 14 -3.32 -7.16 -1.17
C ALA A 14 -3.83 -6.18 -0.10
N ALA A 15 -2.95 -5.74 0.81
CA ALA A 15 -3.28 -4.75 1.83
C ALA A 15 -3.70 -3.41 1.22
N ALA A 16 -2.94 -2.89 0.24
CA ALA A 16 -3.28 -1.65 -0.45
C ALA A 16 -4.65 -1.74 -1.14
N ARG A 17 -4.95 -2.86 -1.78
CA ARG A 17 -6.24 -3.11 -2.43
C ARG A 17 -7.38 -3.15 -1.41
N ALA A 18 -7.23 -3.91 -0.33
CA ALA A 18 -8.24 -4.01 0.72
C ALA A 18 -8.51 -2.65 1.40
N LEU A 19 -7.46 -1.86 1.65
CA LEU A 19 -7.59 -0.52 2.22
C LEU A 19 -8.30 0.44 1.27
N ARG A 20 -7.96 0.43 -0.03
CA ARG A 20 -8.64 1.27 -1.01
C ARG A 20 -10.13 0.94 -1.13
N ALA A 21 -10.50 -0.33 -1.02
CA ALA A 21 -11.89 -0.78 -1.10
C ALA A 21 -12.71 -0.39 0.15
N ASN A 22 -12.13 -0.53 1.34
CA ASN A 22 -12.87 -0.33 2.60
C ASN A 22 -12.74 1.09 3.18
N ARG A 23 -11.66 1.81 2.83
CA ARG A 23 -11.27 3.10 3.40
C ARG A 23 -10.70 4.05 2.34
N PRO A 24 -11.51 4.49 1.37
CA PRO A 24 -11.07 5.41 0.31
C PRO A 24 -10.65 6.79 0.85
N ASP A 25 -10.99 7.11 2.09
CA ASP A 25 -10.58 8.32 2.82
C ASP A 25 -9.09 8.33 3.22
N ILE A 26 -8.43 7.16 3.19
CA ILE A 26 -7.02 7.04 3.55
C ILE A 26 -6.17 7.17 2.30
N ALA A 27 -5.27 8.16 2.30
CA ALA A 27 -4.24 8.28 1.29
C ALA A 27 -3.14 7.23 1.54
N VAL A 28 -3.10 6.21 0.69
CA VAL A 28 -2.14 5.10 0.78
C VAL A 28 -1.00 5.30 -0.21
N THR A 29 0.24 5.15 0.25
CA THR A 29 1.44 5.13 -0.59
C THR A 29 2.20 3.82 -0.38
N LEU A 30 2.46 3.09 -1.47
CA LEU A 30 3.20 1.83 -1.47
C LEU A 30 4.64 2.10 -1.90
N PHE A 31 5.60 1.58 -1.16
CA PHE A 31 7.02 1.67 -1.47
C PHE A 31 7.57 0.27 -1.75
N GLU A 32 8.38 0.14 -2.80
CA GLU A 32 9.16 -1.06 -3.09
C GLU A 32 10.62 -0.66 -3.19
N LYS A 33 11.51 -1.54 -2.71
CA LYS A 33 12.93 -1.37 -2.90
C LYS A 33 13.24 -1.49 -4.40
N SER A 34 13.83 -0.44 -4.97
CA SER A 34 14.39 -0.53 -6.33
C SER A 34 15.45 -1.63 -6.36
N ARG A 35 15.50 -2.36 -7.48
CA ARG A 35 16.70 -3.17 -7.78
C ARG A 35 17.82 -2.17 -8.08
N GLY A 36 18.97 -2.39 -7.42
CA GLY A 36 20.16 -1.57 -7.62
C GLY A 36 20.74 -1.75 -9.03
#